data_AF-A0A1Y2AIL5-F1
#
_entry.id   AF-A0A1Y2AIL5-F1
#
_cell.length_a   1.000
_cell.length_b   1.000
_cell.length_c   1.000
_cell.angle_alpha   90.00
_cell.angle_beta   90.00
_cell.angle_gamma   90.00
#
_symmetry.space_group_name_H-M   'P 1'
#
loop_
_entity.id
_entity.type
_entity.pdbx_description
1 polymer ?
#
loop_
_entity_poly.entity_id
_entity_poly.type
_entity_poly.pdbx_seq_one_letter_code
_entity_poly.pdbx_strand_id
1 'polypeptide(L)'
;MTLVHFTIDIPVQSNISFIGNKNGTVFDYKHDKRGRLIFNYSTNKGETVKMENIIFENFNSFGITFTEILLVFATSDNFYFIINNCTFRNNENRIFRSEITCEERSHSEPSIVFNNCNFYNNTQGIIGVSNESSIFDDNRDECSTIDIKNSIFINNAAIIYSHHSHVEIDNCYFSRIENYSLNNKNIVFYSSRNIFSNLIIKNSIFKYINTQCSLPLIDGENIKLEIFNTSFSNCYTSYGYLIDIRHTKNLCTLFHGDDNIYEIDNSYFYDIKLSNSIPILSDSRFSIFTITNTKFSNITSLFGEQSQYTIKNVQLNSIYINSKAILYFIYNNVVIDNLEVEDIKCVGDDDKSSFLLFDSGEDKKSLNINKLSIKNGVSNGGFIKINGYSNKLVISNSFINNIKSSGSIIESKSKNVKINTNNNTNNIKLL
;
A
#
# COMPACT_ATOMS: atom_id res chain seq x y z
N MET A 1 20.62 -45.34 6.53
CA MET A 1 19.86 -45.00 7.75
C MET A 1 19.30 -43.61 7.57
N THR A 2 17.98 -43.45 7.60
CA THR A 2 17.34 -42.13 7.61
C THR A 2 17.59 -41.50 8.98
N LEU A 3 18.23 -40.34 9.02
CA LEU A 3 18.44 -39.58 10.27
C LEU A 3 17.08 -39.16 10.83
N VAL A 4 16.84 -39.41 12.12
CA VAL A 4 15.58 -39.09 12.79
C VAL A 4 15.39 -37.56 12.82
N HIS A 5 14.18 -37.09 12.56
CA HIS A 5 13.83 -35.67 12.67
C HIS A 5 14.00 -35.18 14.11
N PHE A 6 14.50 -33.96 14.31
CA PHE A 6 14.56 -33.33 15.63
C PHE A 6 14.33 -31.82 15.56
N THR A 7 13.78 -31.28 16.64
CA THR A 7 13.62 -29.86 16.96
C THR A 7 14.56 -29.48 18.08
N ILE A 8 14.97 -28.22 18.17
CA ILE A 8 15.72 -27.70 19.30
C ILE A 8 14.81 -26.72 20.05
N ASP A 9 14.27 -27.16 21.16
CA ASP A 9 13.40 -26.38 22.04
C ASP A 9 14.24 -25.69 23.12
N ILE A 10 14.17 -24.36 23.16
CA ILE A 10 15.01 -23.49 23.99
C ILE A 10 14.11 -22.68 24.94
N PRO A 11 14.01 -23.08 26.22
CA PRO A 11 13.35 -22.24 27.23
C PRO A 11 14.21 -21.01 27.52
N VAL A 12 13.65 -19.82 27.34
CA VAL A 12 14.36 -18.55 27.55
C VAL A 12 14.16 -18.10 29.00
N GLN A 13 15.12 -18.41 29.86
CA GLN A 13 15.13 -18.02 31.29
C GLN A 13 16.13 -16.91 31.62
N SER A 14 16.93 -16.52 30.64
CA SER A 14 17.95 -15.47 30.74
C SER A 14 18.29 -14.98 29.33
N ASN A 15 19.11 -13.92 29.22
CA ASN A 15 19.55 -13.43 27.93
C ASN A 15 20.45 -14.45 27.20
N ILE A 16 20.13 -14.74 25.94
CA ILE A 16 20.85 -15.69 25.09
C ILE A 16 21.41 -14.94 23.89
N SER A 17 22.64 -15.26 23.47
CA SER A 17 23.24 -14.71 22.27
C SER A 17 23.89 -15.80 21.41
N PHE A 18 23.47 -15.89 20.15
CA PHE A 18 24.09 -16.70 19.11
C PHE A 18 24.92 -15.77 18.23
N ILE A 19 26.24 -15.86 18.33
CA ILE A 19 27.17 -14.96 17.63
C ILE A 19 28.01 -15.77 16.67
N GLY A 20 27.80 -15.52 15.38
CA GLY A 20 28.61 -16.09 14.32
C GLY A 20 29.90 -15.31 14.08
N ASN A 21 30.76 -15.86 13.24
CA ASN A 21 32.02 -15.24 12.85
C ASN A 21 31.77 -13.96 12.05
N LYS A 22 32.77 -13.07 11.97
CA LYS A 22 32.70 -11.80 11.22
C LYS A 22 32.29 -11.98 9.75
N ASN A 23 32.63 -13.13 9.15
CA ASN A 23 32.29 -13.47 7.77
C ASN A 23 30.99 -14.29 7.64
N GLY A 24 30.22 -14.41 8.72
CA GLY A 24 29.09 -15.31 8.82
C GLY A 24 29.48 -16.68 9.36
N THR A 25 28.71 -17.23 10.28
CA THR A 25 28.68 -18.67 10.56
C THR A 25 27.53 -19.30 9.82
N VAL A 26 27.81 -20.36 9.05
CA VAL A 26 26.81 -21.02 8.18
C VAL A 26 26.10 -22.14 8.93
N PHE A 27 24.78 -22.04 8.99
CA PHE A 27 23.83 -23.09 9.34
C PHE A 27 23.24 -23.62 8.03
N ASP A 28 23.92 -24.60 7.44
CA ASP A 28 23.50 -25.26 6.21
C ASP A 28 22.65 -26.48 6.54
N TYR A 29 21.37 -26.39 6.20
CA TYR A 29 20.39 -27.45 6.43
C TYR A 29 20.45 -28.55 5.36
N LYS A 30 21.18 -28.35 4.26
CA LYS A 30 21.34 -29.33 3.16
C LYS A 30 20.02 -29.83 2.58
N HIS A 31 19.08 -28.92 2.39
CA HIS A 31 17.70 -29.19 1.97
C HIS A 31 16.98 -30.15 2.91
N ASP A 32 17.12 -29.92 4.22
CA ASP A 32 16.46 -30.71 5.26
C ASP A 32 15.75 -29.79 6.28
N LYS A 33 14.87 -30.35 7.11
CA LYS A 33 14.10 -29.66 8.17
C LYS A 33 14.72 -29.79 9.55
N ARG A 34 15.74 -30.64 9.69
CA ARG A 34 16.31 -30.97 11.00
C ARG A 34 16.91 -29.71 11.65
N GLY A 35 16.71 -29.57 12.95
CA GLY A 35 17.33 -28.49 13.71
C GLY A 35 16.63 -27.14 13.59
N ARG A 36 15.30 -27.12 13.39
CA ARG A 36 14.52 -25.90 13.65
C ARG A 36 14.68 -25.47 15.11
N LEU A 37 14.70 -24.16 15.34
CA LEU A 37 14.88 -23.57 16.67
C LEU A 37 13.55 -23.02 17.17
N ILE A 38 13.15 -23.44 18.36
CA ILE A 38 11.93 -22.98 19.03
C ILE A 38 12.31 -22.28 20.32
N PHE A 39 11.95 -21.01 20.44
CA PHE A 39 12.21 -20.19 21.61
C PHE A 39 10.93 -20.01 22.41
N ASN A 40 10.96 -20.42 23.68
CA ASN A 40 9.80 -20.35 24.56
C ASN A 40 10.05 -19.32 25.67
N TYR A 41 9.35 -18.19 25.60
CA TYR A 41 9.34 -17.14 26.61
C TYR A 41 8.14 -17.36 27.55
N SER A 42 8.38 -18.04 28.67
CA SER A 42 7.35 -18.34 29.67
C SER A 42 7.21 -17.27 30.76
N THR A 43 8.05 -16.23 30.73
CA THR A 43 8.10 -15.18 31.74
C THR A 43 8.06 -13.80 31.11
N ASN A 44 7.44 -12.85 31.82
CA ASN A 44 7.40 -11.43 31.46
C ASN A 44 8.51 -10.69 32.22
N LYS A 45 9.78 -10.88 31.83
CA LYS A 45 10.91 -10.18 32.47
C LYS A 45 11.83 -9.47 31.47
N GLY A 46 11.45 -9.39 30.20
CA GLY A 46 12.25 -8.69 29.18
C GLY A 46 13.50 -9.45 28.77
N GLU A 47 13.51 -10.79 28.86
CA GLU A 47 14.63 -11.58 28.37
C GLU A 47 14.87 -11.37 26.87
N THR A 48 16.14 -11.37 26.48
CA THR A 48 16.57 -11.14 25.10
C THR A 48 17.21 -12.37 24.50
N VAL A 49 16.76 -12.78 23.31
CA VAL A 49 17.51 -13.67 22.41
C VAL A 49 18.07 -12.82 21.28
N LYS A 50 19.39 -12.83 21.12
CA LYS A 50 20.10 -12.13 20.06
C LYS A 50 20.76 -13.12 19.12
N MET A 51 20.60 -12.93 17.81
CA MET A 51 21.33 -13.63 16.76
C MET A 51 22.13 -12.62 15.94
N GLU A 52 23.42 -12.89 15.74
CA GLU A 52 24.31 -11.97 15.03
C GLU A 52 25.28 -12.69 14.09
N ASN A 53 25.43 -12.20 12.86
CA ASN A 53 26.38 -12.72 11.86
C ASN A 53 26.19 -14.21 11.54
N ILE A 54 24.94 -14.65 11.35
CA ILE A 54 24.60 -16.04 11.01
C ILE A 54 24.01 -16.11 9.60
N ILE A 55 24.38 -17.16 8.85
CA ILE A 55 23.83 -17.47 7.54
C ILE A 55 22.99 -18.73 7.67
N PHE A 56 21.68 -18.64 7.47
CA PHE A 56 20.77 -19.78 7.41
C PHE A 56 20.48 -20.13 5.94
N GLU A 57 20.79 -21.35 5.52
CA GLU A 57 20.62 -21.74 4.13
C GLU A 57 20.14 -23.16 3.89
N ASN A 58 19.47 -23.33 2.74
CA ASN A 58 19.01 -24.60 2.22
C ASN A 58 18.05 -25.32 3.19
N PHE A 59 17.19 -24.62 3.92
CA PHE A 59 16.17 -25.25 4.76
C PHE A 59 15.00 -25.77 3.92
N ASN A 60 14.59 -27.03 4.10
CA ASN A 60 13.44 -27.62 3.40
C ASN A 60 12.74 -28.69 4.24
N SER A 61 11.43 -28.54 4.46
CA SER A 61 10.63 -29.45 5.28
C SER A 61 10.00 -30.64 4.55
N PHE A 62 10.11 -30.71 3.23
CA PHE A 62 9.52 -31.75 2.38
C PHE A 62 8.10 -32.13 2.80
N GLY A 63 7.12 -31.27 2.47
CA GLY A 63 5.70 -31.56 2.65
C GLY A 63 5.16 -31.42 4.06
N ILE A 64 5.99 -31.04 5.05
CA ILE A 64 5.46 -30.63 6.37
C ILE A 64 5.08 -29.15 6.28
N THR A 65 3.77 -28.89 6.26
CA THR A 65 3.23 -27.54 6.35
C THR A 65 3.58 -26.90 7.71
N PHE A 66 3.65 -25.56 7.76
CA PHE A 66 3.90 -24.82 9.01
C PHE A 66 5.19 -25.20 9.73
N THR A 67 6.25 -25.42 8.96
CA THR A 67 7.58 -25.61 9.52
C THR A 67 8.42 -24.37 9.22
N GLU A 68 8.85 -23.69 10.27
CA GLU A 68 9.75 -22.56 10.22
C GLU A 68 11.17 -22.91 10.68
N ILE A 69 12.16 -22.10 10.27
CA ILE A 69 13.53 -22.19 10.80
C ILE A 69 13.54 -21.72 12.26
N LEU A 70 12.93 -20.57 12.51
CA LEU A 70 12.87 -19.88 13.79
C LEU A 70 11.41 -19.72 14.21
N LEU A 71 11.07 -20.27 15.37
CA LEU A 71 9.74 -20.15 15.97
C LEU A 71 9.85 -19.53 17.36
N VAL A 72 9.05 -18.51 17.62
CA VAL A 72 8.98 -17.82 18.92
C VAL A 72 7.59 -17.98 19.50
N PHE A 73 7.52 -18.50 20.72
CA PHE A 73 6.32 -18.49 21.56
C PHE A 73 6.54 -17.56 22.74
N ALA A 74 5.63 -16.61 22.95
CA ALA A 74 5.68 -15.70 24.09
C ALA A 74 4.30 -15.48 24.70
N THR A 75 4.22 -15.47 26.03
CA THR A 75 2.98 -15.23 26.79
C THR A 75 2.83 -13.78 27.26
N SER A 76 3.65 -12.87 26.70
CA SER A 76 3.67 -11.43 26.99
C SER A 76 4.42 -10.75 25.83
N ASP A 77 4.24 -9.43 25.66
CA ASP A 77 5.05 -8.62 24.74
C ASP A 77 6.45 -8.29 25.28
N ASN A 78 6.68 -8.35 26.60
CA ASN A 78 7.96 -8.06 27.26
C ASN A 78 9.03 -9.15 27.07
N PHE A 79 9.43 -9.33 25.82
CA PHE A 79 10.55 -10.13 25.40
C PHE A 79 11.22 -9.45 24.22
N TYR A 80 12.47 -9.81 23.97
CA TYR A 80 13.21 -9.26 22.84
C TYR A 80 13.80 -10.39 22.01
N PHE A 81 13.51 -10.38 20.72
CA PHE A 81 14.08 -11.30 19.73
C PHE A 81 14.75 -10.49 18.62
N ILE A 82 16.07 -10.41 18.66
CA ILE A 82 16.84 -9.46 17.86
C ILE A 82 17.76 -10.22 16.90
N ILE A 83 17.58 -10.01 15.60
CA ILE A 83 18.42 -10.58 14.53
C ILE A 83 19.19 -9.45 13.85
N ASN A 84 20.52 -9.50 13.94
CA ASN A 84 21.43 -8.50 13.36
C ASN A 84 22.39 -9.13 12.35
N ASN A 85 22.61 -8.46 11.21
CA ASN A 85 23.65 -8.85 10.26
C ASN A 85 23.54 -10.32 9.77
N CYS A 86 22.33 -10.86 9.71
CA CYS A 86 22.11 -12.25 9.30
C CYS A 86 21.72 -12.34 7.83
N THR A 87 21.98 -13.51 7.23
CA THR A 87 21.56 -13.81 5.86
C THR A 87 20.71 -15.07 5.83
N PHE A 88 19.59 -15.02 5.14
CA PHE A 88 18.70 -16.14 4.91
C PHE A 88 18.60 -16.39 3.41
N ARG A 89 19.10 -17.53 2.93
CA ARG A 89 19.13 -17.80 1.49
C ARG A 89 18.74 -19.22 1.10
N ASN A 90 18.10 -19.34 -0.05
CA ASN A 90 17.71 -20.61 -0.66
C ASN A 90 16.87 -21.48 0.30
N ASN A 91 16.05 -20.88 1.15
CA ASN A 91 15.16 -21.62 2.04
C ASN A 91 13.83 -21.88 1.34
N GLU A 92 13.40 -23.13 1.36
CA GLU A 92 12.16 -23.60 0.73
C GLU A 92 10.97 -23.60 1.68
N ASN A 93 11.14 -23.02 2.86
CA ASN A 93 10.11 -22.90 3.89
C ASN A 93 10.19 -21.54 4.59
N ARG A 94 9.15 -21.23 5.37
CA ARG A 94 9.10 -19.98 6.12
C ARG A 94 10.29 -19.86 7.06
N ILE A 95 10.86 -18.66 7.14
CA ILE A 95 12.05 -18.43 7.95
C ILE A 95 11.67 -18.20 9.41
N PHE A 96 10.75 -17.29 9.65
CA PHE A 96 10.42 -16.83 10.99
C PHE A 96 8.92 -16.88 11.24
N ARG A 97 8.54 -17.36 12.43
CA ARG A 97 7.20 -17.18 12.97
C ARG A 97 7.25 -16.79 14.43
N SER A 98 6.35 -15.89 14.83
CA SER A 98 6.08 -15.60 16.23
C SER A 98 4.59 -15.75 16.54
N GLU A 99 4.32 -16.40 17.67
CA GLU A 99 3.01 -16.50 18.29
C GLU A 99 3.11 -15.86 19.68
N ILE A 100 2.41 -14.73 19.84
CA ILE A 100 2.42 -13.93 21.05
C ILE A 100 1.01 -13.98 21.63
N THR A 101 0.89 -14.20 22.94
CA THR A 101 -0.36 -14.01 23.67
C THR A 101 -0.17 -12.80 24.57
N CYS A 102 -0.80 -11.69 24.23
CA CYS A 102 -0.69 -10.44 24.98
C CYS A 102 -2.03 -9.68 24.95
N GLU A 103 -2.47 -9.26 26.14
CA GLU A 103 -3.71 -8.50 26.32
C GLU A 103 -3.45 -6.99 26.37
N GLU A 104 -2.36 -6.57 27.02
CA GLU A 104 -1.98 -5.17 27.18
C GLU A 104 -0.49 -5.00 26.90
N ARG A 105 -0.15 -3.91 26.21
CA ARG A 105 1.22 -3.53 25.94
C ARG A 105 1.94 -3.14 27.24
N SER A 106 3.07 -3.77 27.52
CA SER A 106 3.91 -3.48 28.68
C SER A 106 5.10 -2.56 28.37
N HIS A 107 5.50 -2.40 27.10
CA HIS A 107 6.58 -1.49 26.69
C HIS A 107 6.41 -0.89 25.29
N SER A 108 7.06 0.24 25.04
CA SER A 108 6.99 0.94 23.74
C SER A 108 7.91 0.34 22.66
N GLU A 109 9.01 -0.30 23.05
CA GLU A 109 10.00 -0.83 22.10
C GLU A 109 9.46 -2.02 21.30
N PRO A 110 9.99 -2.29 20.08
CA PRO A 110 9.63 -3.48 19.33
C PRO A 110 10.15 -4.77 19.99
N SER A 111 9.29 -5.76 20.16
CA SER A 111 9.69 -7.06 20.73
C SER A 111 10.52 -7.89 19.74
N ILE A 112 10.34 -7.69 18.43
CA ILE A 112 11.06 -8.41 17.38
C ILE A 112 11.74 -7.44 16.44
N VAL A 113 13.05 -7.62 16.22
CA VAL A 113 13.84 -6.72 15.36
C VAL A 113 14.68 -7.51 14.37
N PHE A 114 14.55 -7.19 13.08
CA PHE A 114 15.46 -7.60 12.01
C PHE A 114 16.24 -6.38 11.55
N ASN A 115 17.55 -6.36 11.73
CA ASN A 115 18.37 -5.22 11.39
C ASN A 115 19.59 -5.63 10.56
N ASN A 116 19.77 -4.96 9.41
CA ASN A 116 20.83 -5.25 8.45
C ASN A 116 20.83 -6.72 7.99
N CYS A 117 19.64 -7.25 7.69
CA CYS A 117 19.46 -8.63 7.27
C CYS A 117 19.31 -8.76 5.75
N ASN A 118 19.74 -9.89 5.21
CA ASN A 118 19.66 -10.18 3.78
C ASN A 118 18.82 -11.43 3.52
N PHE A 119 17.87 -11.34 2.59
CA PHE A 119 16.96 -12.43 2.23
C PHE A 119 17.04 -12.69 0.73
N TYR A 120 17.50 -13.88 0.33
CA TYR A 120 17.75 -14.23 -1.06
C TYR A 120 17.13 -15.56 -1.47
N ASN A 121 16.37 -15.58 -2.56
CA ASN A 121 15.91 -16.83 -3.19
C ASN A 121 15.11 -17.75 -2.23
N ASN A 122 14.34 -17.18 -1.31
CA ASN A 122 13.50 -17.98 -0.41
C ASN A 122 12.11 -18.15 -1.04
N THR A 123 11.62 -19.39 -1.12
CA THR A 123 10.43 -19.73 -1.95
C THR A 123 9.13 -19.85 -1.16
N GLN A 124 9.17 -19.68 0.16
CA GLN A 124 7.99 -19.55 1.02
C GLN A 124 8.07 -18.28 1.86
N GLY A 125 6.93 -17.91 2.45
CA GLY A 125 6.77 -16.65 3.20
C GLY A 125 7.86 -16.40 4.24
N ILE A 126 8.41 -15.19 4.33
CA ILE A 126 9.57 -14.90 5.20
C ILE A 126 9.19 -14.83 6.68
N ILE A 127 8.22 -13.97 7.02
CA ILE A 127 7.84 -13.62 8.38
C ILE A 127 6.33 -13.89 8.57
N GLY A 128 6.00 -14.66 9.61
CA GLY A 128 4.64 -14.84 10.09
C GLY A 128 4.50 -14.33 11.52
N VAL A 129 3.49 -13.52 11.78
CA VAL A 129 3.30 -12.86 13.07
C VAL A 129 1.84 -12.99 13.47
N SER A 130 1.58 -13.43 14.69
CA SER A 130 0.23 -13.47 15.23
C SER A 130 0.20 -13.15 16.71
N ASN A 131 -0.74 -12.27 17.09
CA ASN A 131 -1.17 -12.10 18.47
C ASN A 131 -2.49 -12.86 18.71
N GLU A 132 -2.39 -13.95 19.49
CA GLU A 132 -3.52 -14.76 19.92
C GLU A 132 -4.05 -14.25 21.26
N SER A 133 -4.94 -13.25 21.22
CA SER A 133 -5.68 -12.76 22.38
C SER A 133 -7.17 -13.11 22.28
N SER A 134 -7.81 -13.44 23.40
CA SER A 134 -9.26 -13.75 23.49
C SER A 134 -10.17 -12.53 23.63
N ILE A 135 -9.67 -11.38 24.11
CA ILE A 135 -10.47 -10.16 24.42
C ILE A 135 -10.41 -9.11 23.31
N PHE A 136 -11.44 -8.92 22.49
CA PHE A 136 -11.45 -7.92 21.39
C PHE A 136 -11.27 -6.48 21.94
N ASP A 137 -10.06 -5.92 21.80
CA ASP A 137 -9.71 -4.54 22.16
C ASP A 137 -9.02 -3.88 20.94
N ASP A 138 -9.26 -2.59 20.75
CA ASP A 138 -8.79 -1.79 19.61
C ASP A 138 -7.27 -1.60 19.61
N ASN A 139 -6.59 -1.74 20.77
CA ASN A 139 -5.14 -1.51 20.92
C ASN A 139 -4.27 -2.79 20.86
N ARG A 140 -4.82 -3.89 20.35
CA ARG A 140 -4.13 -5.20 20.35
C ARG A 140 -2.89 -5.31 19.47
N ASP A 141 -2.82 -4.49 18.41
CA ASP A 141 -1.70 -4.51 17.48
C ASP A 141 -0.40 -4.05 18.14
N GLU A 142 -0.49 -3.30 19.23
CA GLU A 142 0.66 -2.78 19.95
C GLU A 142 1.46 -3.86 20.72
N CYS A 143 0.86 -5.00 21.02
CA CYS A 143 1.52 -6.12 21.70
C CYS A 143 2.48 -6.91 20.79
N SER A 144 2.28 -6.87 19.48
CA SER A 144 3.03 -7.67 18.52
C SER A 144 3.72 -6.72 17.54
N THR A 145 4.81 -6.14 18.01
CA THR A 145 5.59 -5.12 17.30
C THR A 145 6.81 -5.74 16.63
N ILE A 146 6.92 -5.56 15.32
CA ILE A 146 8.07 -6.01 14.52
C ILE A 146 8.69 -4.84 13.77
N ASP A 147 10.00 -4.67 13.95
CA ASP A 147 10.80 -3.73 13.19
C ASP A 147 11.70 -4.46 12.19
N ILE A 148 11.67 -4.04 10.92
CA ILE A 148 12.56 -4.51 9.86
C ILE A 148 13.32 -3.30 9.33
N LYS A 149 14.63 -3.26 9.60
CA LYS A 149 15.50 -2.10 9.34
C LYS A 149 16.67 -2.48 8.45
N ASN A 150 17.04 -1.57 7.54
CA ASN A 150 18.28 -1.66 6.76
C ASN A 150 18.45 -2.99 6.00
N SER A 151 17.35 -3.61 5.57
CA SER A 151 17.35 -5.00 5.10
C SER A 151 17.06 -5.12 3.60
N ILE A 152 17.55 -6.21 3.00
CA ILE A 152 17.46 -6.45 1.56
C ILE A 152 16.69 -7.74 1.30
N PHE A 153 15.68 -7.68 0.43
CA PHE A 153 14.86 -8.80 0.00
C PHE A 153 14.91 -8.91 -1.53
N ILE A 154 15.60 -9.92 -2.04
CA ILE A 154 15.70 -10.18 -3.48
C ILE A 154 15.23 -11.59 -3.80
N ASN A 155 14.30 -11.70 -4.75
CA ASN A 155 13.81 -12.97 -5.25
C ASN A 155 13.21 -13.84 -4.14
N ASN A 156 12.27 -13.30 -3.37
CA ASN A 156 11.59 -14.01 -2.28
C ASN A 156 10.09 -14.12 -2.59
N ALA A 157 9.47 -15.22 -2.16
CA ALA A 157 8.02 -15.39 -2.25
C ALA A 157 7.34 -15.09 -0.92
N ALA A 158 6.36 -14.16 -0.91
CA ALA A 158 5.70 -13.64 0.29
C ALA A 158 6.64 -13.09 1.37
N ILE A 159 6.50 -11.83 1.79
CA ILE A 159 7.37 -11.32 2.86
C ILE A 159 6.71 -11.45 4.23
N ILE A 160 5.54 -10.87 4.43
CA ILE A 160 4.94 -10.72 5.75
C ILE A 160 3.49 -11.20 5.74
N TYR A 161 3.20 -12.09 6.68
CA TYR A 161 1.84 -12.43 7.08
C TYR A 161 1.63 -11.96 8.52
N SER A 162 0.66 -11.06 8.71
CA SER A 162 0.39 -10.39 9.98
C SER A 162 -1.02 -10.70 10.49
N HIS A 163 -1.16 -10.79 11.81
CA HIS A 163 -2.44 -11.04 12.49
C HIS A 163 -2.45 -10.33 13.84
N HIS A 164 -3.14 -9.19 13.91
CA HIS A 164 -3.13 -8.27 15.07
C HIS A 164 -1.72 -7.84 15.45
N SER A 165 -0.97 -7.29 14.49
CA SER A 165 0.42 -6.90 14.70
C SER A 165 0.71 -5.53 14.12
N HIS A 166 1.67 -4.86 14.74
CA HIS A 166 2.29 -3.64 14.27
C HIS A 166 3.60 -3.98 13.56
N VAL A 167 3.69 -3.65 12.28
CA VAL A 167 4.87 -3.92 11.46
C VAL A 167 5.44 -2.61 10.93
N GLU A 168 6.67 -2.29 11.32
CA GLU A 168 7.41 -1.16 10.79
C GLU A 168 8.58 -1.62 9.91
N ILE A 169 8.65 -1.07 8.70
CA ILE A 169 9.68 -1.34 7.71
C ILE A 169 10.40 -0.04 7.39
N ASP A 170 11.71 0.02 7.64
CA ASP A 170 12.50 1.23 7.44
C ASP A 170 13.81 0.97 6.69
N ASN A 171 14.11 1.83 5.72
CA ASN A 171 15.33 1.79 4.92
C ASN A 171 15.59 0.41 4.29
N CYS A 172 14.57 -0.20 3.70
CA CYS A 172 14.65 -1.53 3.12
C CYS A 172 14.57 -1.52 1.59
N TYR A 173 15.14 -2.56 0.96
CA TYR A 173 15.09 -2.75 -0.49
C TYR A 173 14.39 -4.06 -0.85
N PHE A 174 13.35 -3.99 -1.67
CA PHE A 174 12.55 -5.12 -2.13
C PHE A 174 12.62 -5.24 -3.66
N SER A 175 13.00 -6.40 -4.16
CA SER A 175 13.04 -6.65 -5.60
C SER A 175 12.66 -8.07 -5.98
N ARG A 176 11.92 -8.21 -7.08
CA ARG A 176 11.45 -9.52 -7.62
C ARG A 176 10.73 -10.33 -6.54
N ILE A 177 9.73 -9.73 -5.91
CA ILE A 177 8.91 -10.43 -4.92
C ILE A 177 7.84 -11.26 -5.65
N GLU A 178 7.75 -12.54 -5.30
CA GLU A 178 6.78 -13.48 -5.86
C GLU A 178 5.66 -13.77 -4.86
N ASN A 179 4.60 -14.42 -5.32
CA ASN A 179 3.52 -14.85 -4.45
C ASN A 179 3.80 -16.22 -3.83
N TYR A 180 3.31 -16.43 -2.61
CA TYR A 180 3.26 -17.73 -1.97
C TYR A 180 1.84 -18.02 -1.48
N SER A 181 1.38 -19.26 -1.61
CA SER A 181 0.07 -19.69 -1.10
C SER A 181 0.21 -20.36 0.26
N LEU A 182 -0.35 -19.75 1.29
CA LEU A 182 -0.46 -20.30 2.64
C LEU A 182 -1.94 -20.54 2.97
N ASN A 183 -2.33 -21.79 3.21
CA ASN A 183 -3.70 -22.17 3.61
C ASN A 183 -4.77 -21.64 2.66
N ASN A 184 -4.58 -21.88 1.36
CA ASN A 184 -5.45 -21.38 0.29
C ASN A 184 -5.51 -19.84 0.21
N LYS A 185 -4.54 -19.14 0.78
CA LYS A 185 -4.42 -17.69 0.67
C LYS A 185 -3.08 -17.33 0.07
N ASN A 186 -3.13 -16.61 -1.04
CA ASN A 186 -1.92 -16.09 -1.64
C ASN A 186 -1.46 -14.86 -0.84
N ILE A 187 -0.16 -14.62 -0.79
CA ILE A 187 0.47 -13.46 -0.17
C ILE A 187 1.57 -13.03 -1.13
N VAL A 188 1.72 -11.73 -1.39
CA VAL A 188 2.79 -11.21 -2.25
C VAL A 188 3.84 -10.49 -1.41
N PHE A 189 3.52 -9.37 -0.78
CA PHE A 189 4.45 -8.68 0.11
C PHE A 189 3.92 -8.63 1.54
N TYR A 190 2.74 -8.06 1.75
CA TYR A 190 2.10 -7.98 3.06
C TYR A 190 0.66 -8.43 2.97
N SER A 191 0.23 -9.24 3.94
CA SER A 191 -1.16 -9.63 4.11
C SER A 191 -1.58 -9.60 5.57
N SER A 192 -2.72 -8.98 5.88
CA SER A 192 -3.41 -9.13 7.16
C SER A 192 -4.84 -9.63 6.99
N ARG A 193 -5.29 -10.49 7.91
CA ARG A 193 -6.64 -11.08 7.90
C ARG A 193 -7.64 -10.43 8.83
N ASN A 194 -7.17 -9.59 9.73
CA ASN A 194 -7.98 -9.13 10.83
C ASN A 194 -7.94 -7.61 10.91
N ILE A 195 -9.05 -7.08 11.40
CA ILE A 195 -9.19 -5.71 11.87
C ILE A 195 -8.05 -5.39 12.86
N PHE A 196 -7.53 -4.16 12.81
CA PHE A 196 -6.45 -3.68 13.69
C PHE A 196 -5.09 -4.32 13.40
N SER A 197 -4.59 -4.21 12.18
CA SER A 197 -3.15 -4.35 11.94
C SER A 197 -2.60 -3.03 11.43
N ASN A 198 -1.38 -2.70 11.85
CA ASN A 198 -0.71 -1.48 11.44
C ASN A 198 0.51 -1.84 10.61
N LEU A 199 0.61 -1.25 9.41
CA LEU A 199 1.76 -1.37 8.53
C LEU A 199 2.31 0.01 8.24
N ILE A 200 3.57 0.22 8.64
CA ILE A 200 4.31 1.45 8.39
C ILE A 200 5.50 1.13 7.49
N ILE A 201 5.63 1.85 6.38
CA ILE A 201 6.74 1.69 5.43
C ILE A 201 7.44 3.04 5.25
N LYS A 202 8.73 3.11 5.60
CA LYS A 202 9.55 4.31 5.58
C LYS A 202 10.81 4.10 4.75
N ASN A 203 11.24 5.14 4.04
CA ASN A 203 12.56 5.24 3.39
C ASN A 203 12.91 4.03 2.50
N SER A 204 11.92 3.35 1.93
CA SER A 204 12.11 2.04 1.32
C SER A 204 11.95 2.08 -0.20
N ILE A 205 12.50 1.07 -0.88
CA ILE A 205 12.48 0.99 -2.34
C ILE A 205 11.91 -0.36 -2.77
N PHE A 206 10.85 -0.33 -3.56
CA PHE A 206 10.23 -1.49 -4.22
C PHE A 206 10.52 -1.41 -5.71
N LYS A 207 11.19 -2.42 -6.26
CA LYS A 207 11.62 -2.41 -7.66
C LYS A 207 11.40 -3.75 -8.37
N TYR A 208 10.94 -3.72 -9.62
CA TYR A 208 10.83 -4.92 -10.46
C TYR A 208 10.00 -6.05 -9.83
N ILE A 209 8.85 -5.70 -9.28
CA ILE A 209 7.92 -6.66 -8.66
C ILE A 209 6.80 -6.89 -9.65
N ASN A 210 6.90 -7.96 -10.46
CA ASN A 210 5.98 -8.24 -11.56
C ASN A 210 5.32 -9.60 -11.35
N THR A 211 4.33 -9.67 -10.47
CA THR A 211 3.69 -10.94 -10.11
C THR A 211 2.47 -11.23 -10.98
N GLN A 212 2.34 -12.47 -11.44
CA GLN A 212 1.14 -12.99 -12.11
C GLN A 212 0.06 -13.44 -11.09
N CYS A 213 0.21 -13.07 -9.83
CA CYS A 213 -0.75 -13.38 -8.78
C CYS A 213 -2.00 -12.51 -8.91
N SER A 214 -3.16 -13.12 -8.68
CA SER A 214 -4.45 -12.46 -8.60
C SER A 214 -4.67 -11.79 -7.23
N LEU A 215 -3.61 -11.26 -6.61
CA LEU A 215 -3.64 -10.49 -5.38
C LEU A 215 -2.76 -9.24 -5.49
N PRO A 216 -3.06 -8.20 -4.70
CA PRO A 216 -2.23 -6.99 -4.67
C PRO A 216 -0.90 -7.28 -3.97
N LEU A 217 -0.01 -6.29 -3.99
CA LEU A 217 1.25 -6.35 -3.26
C LEU A 217 1.00 -6.30 -1.74
N ILE A 218 0.12 -5.39 -1.31
CA ILE A 218 -0.35 -5.23 0.07
C ILE A 218 -1.85 -5.52 0.09
N ASP A 219 -2.30 -6.50 0.88
CA ASP A 219 -3.71 -6.68 1.22
C ASP A 219 -3.99 -6.67 2.72
N GLY A 220 -5.18 -6.19 3.08
CA GLY A 220 -5.64 -6.19 4.46
C GLY A 220 -7.12 -5.86 4.58
N GLU A 221 -7.68 -6.16 5.74
CA GLU A 221 -9.01 -5.72 6.15
C GLU A 221 -8.84 -4.73 7.31
N ASN A 222 -9.30 -3.49 7.13
CA ASN A 222 -9.17 -2.41 8.12
C ASN A 222 -7.75 -2.26 8.68
N ILE A 223 -6.74 -2.30 7.80
CA ILE A 223 -5.36 -2.03 8.17
C ILE A 223 -5.12 -0.52 8.21
N LYS A 224 -4.36 -0.07 9.22
CA LYS A 224 -3.76 1.26 9.18
C LYS A 224 -2.49 1.16 8.33
N LEU A 225 -2.49 1.80 7.16
CA LEU A 225 -1.34 1.78 6.25
C LEU A 225 -0.73 3.18 6.16
N GLU A 226 0.55 3.30 6.50
CA GLU A 226 1.31 4.53 6.38
C GLU A 226 2.56 4.30 5.51
N ILE A 227 2.76 5.13 4.48
CA ILE A 227 3.89 5.02 3.56
C ILE A 227 4.60 6.37 3.45
N PHE A 228 5.87 6.44 3.83
CA PHE A 228 6.68 7.65 3.86
C PHE A 228 7.97 7.49 3.06
N ASN A 229 8.33 8.51 2.28
CA ASN A 229 9.60 8.58 1.55
C ASN A 229 9.97 7.25 0.84
N THR A 230 8.98 6.61 0.23
CA THR A 230 9.10 5.26 -0.32
C THR A 230 8.82 5.30 -1.82
N SER A 231 9.59 4.53 -2.59
CA SER A 231 9.49 4.49 -4.06
C SER A 231 9.01 3.13 -4.54
N PHE A 232 7.99 3.11 -5.40
CA PHE A 232 7.56 1.94 -6.15
C PHE A 232 7.91 2.15 -7.64
N SER A 233 8.76 1.30 -8.21
CA SER A 233 9.23 1.45 -9.59
C SER A 233 9.19 0.11 -10.33
N ASN A 234 8.46 0.06 -11.44
CA ASN A 234 8.22 -1.18 -12.18
C ASN A 234 7.62 -2.27 -11.26
N CYS A 235 6.53 -1.91 -10.58
CA CYS A 235 5.76 -2.82 -9.74
C CYS A 235 4.40 -3.02 -10.39
N TYR A 236 4.06 -4.27 -10.69
CA TYR A 236 2.83 -4.67 -11.35
C TYR A 236 2.32 -5.98 -10.74
N THR A 237 1.01 -6.07 -10.54
CA THR A 237 0.33 -7.32 -10.17
C THR A 237 -0.73 -7.63 -11.24
N SER A 238 -0.96 -8.91 -11.55
CA SER A 238 -2.08 -9.29 -12.42
C SER A 238 -3.45 -9.04 -11.78
N TYR A 239 -3.48 -8.78 -10.46
CA TYR A 239 -4.68 -8.36 -9.74
C TYR A 239 -5.22 -7.02 -10.23
N GLY A 240 -4.34 -6.16 -10.74
CA GLY A 240 -4.66 -4.81 -11.18
C GLY A 240 -4.09 -3.75 -10.23
N TYR A 241 -3.94 -4.05 -8.94
CA TYR A 241 -3.65 -3.09 -7.86
C TYR A 241 -2.38 -3.44 -7.12
N LEU A 242 -1.68 -2.43 -6.61
CA LEU A 242 -0.60 -2.66 -5.65
C LEU A 242 -1.12 -2.76 -4.22
N ILE A 243 -2.15 -2.01 -3.86
CA ILE A 243 -2.65 -1.92 -2.49
C ILE A 243 -4.16 -2.11 -2.49
N ASP A 244 -4.64 -3.02 -1.64
CA ASP A 244 -6.07 -3.28 -1.47
C ASP A 244 -6.44 -3.43 0.01
N ILE A 245 -7.20 -2.47 0.53
CA ILE A 245 -7.65 -2.43 1.92
C ILE A 245 -9.18 -2.60 1.89
N ARG A 246 -9.64 -3.86 1.88
CA ARG A 246 -11.00 -4.22 1.44
C ARG A 246 -12.07 -4.14 2.50
N HIS A 247 -13.29 -3.87 2.00
CA HIS A 247 -14.49 -4.64 2.29
C HIS A 247 -15.20 -5.29 1.06
N THR A 248 -14.94 -4.91 -0.20
CA THR A 248 -15.52 -5.59 -1.40
C THR A 248 -14.63 -5.46 -2.66
N LYS A 249 -15.06 -5.96 -3.84
CA LYS A 249 -14.32 -6.02 -5.13
C LYS A 249 -14.77 -4.93 -6.11
N ASN A 250 -13.85 -4.10 -6.62
CA ASN A 250 -14.09 -3.18 -7.76
C ASN A 250 -12.77 -2.71 -8.40
N LEU A 251 -12.74 -2.45 -9.73
CA LEU A 251 -11.57 -2.29 -10.63
C LEU A 251 -10.82 -0.93 -10.61
N CYS A 252 -9.61 -0.88 -10.01
CA CYS A 252 -8.60 0.22 -10.00
C CYS A 252 -7.16 -0.27 -10.02
N THR A 253 -6.16 0.64 -10.01
CA THR A 253 -4.75 0.23 -10.24
C THR A 253 -3.70 0.52 -9.18
N LEU A 254 -3.93 1.48 -8.28
CA LEU A 254 -3.00 1.70 -7.17
C LEU A 254 -3.62 1.37 -5.83
N PHE A 255 -4.72 2.03 -5.47
CA PHE A 255 -5.44 1.84 -4.22
C PHE A 255 -6.86 1.31 -4.49
N HIS A 256 -7.33 0.42 -3.62
CA HIS A 256 -8.71 -0.05 -3.58
C HIS A 256 -9.18 -0.21 -2.13
N GLY A 257 -10.49 -0.03 -1.92
CA GLY A 257 -11.15 -0.12 -0.62
C GLY A 257 -12.19 0.97 -0.41
N ASP A 258 -13.46 0.61 -0.25
CA ASP A 258 -14.56 1.55 0.08
C ASP A 258 -14.48 2.00 1.56
N ASP A 259 -15.14 3.11 1.90
CA ASP A 259 -15.24 3.63 3.28
C ASP A 259 -13.88 3.95 3.97
N ASN A 260 -12.88 4.34 3.17
CA ASN A 260 -11.53 4.63 3.66
C ASN A 260 -11.22 6.14 3.73
N ILE A 261 -10.22 6.48 4.54
CA ILE A 261 -9.61 7.82 4.58
C ILE A 261 -8.23 7.75 3.94
N TYR A 262 -8.05 8.50 2.86
CA TYR A 262 -6.80 8.57 2.11
C TYR A 262 -6.18 9.96 2.27
N GLU A 263 -4.96 9.97 2.78
CA GLU A 263 -4.12 11.18 2.86
C GLU A 263 -2.89 10.99 1.98
N ILE A 264 -2.81 11.77 0.90
CA ILE A 264 -1.72 11.73 -0.08
C ILE A 264 -1.04 13.09 -0.06
N ASP A 265 0.12 13.19 0.57
CA ASP A 265 0.90 14.42 0.66
C ASP A 265 2.27 14.27 0.01
N ASN A 266 2.78 15.37 -0.55
CA ASN A 266 4.16 15.51 -1.04
C ASN A 266 4.62 14.32 -1.92
N SER A 267 3.74 13.88 -2.81
CA SER A 267 3.93 12.65 -3.59
C SER A 267 4.17 12.92 -5.08
N TYR A 268 4.87 12.01 -5.76
CA TYR A 268 5.08 12.09 -7.21
C TYR A 268 4.72 10.77 -7.91
N PHE A 269 3.68 10.82 -8.74
CA PHE A 269 3.22 9.71 -9.57
C PHE A 269 3.61 9.98 -11.02
N TYR A 270 4.40 9.08 -11.62
CA TYR A 270 4.91 9.27 -12.97
C TYR A 270 4.98 7.97 -13.78
N ASP A 271 4.81 8.11 -15.10
CA ASP A 271 4.94 7.04 -16.09
C ASP A 271 4.04 5.81 -15.82
N ILE A 272 2.85 6.04 -15.26
CA ILE A 272 1.87 5.00 -14.99
C ILE A 272 0.98 4.81 -16.23
N LYS A 273 1.15 3.67 -16.91
CA LYS A 273 0.39 3.32 -18.11
C LYS A 273 -0.58 2.19 -17.80
N LEU A 274 -1.86 2.43 -18.05
CA LEU A 274 -2.89 1.39 -18.00
C LEU A 274 -3.35 0.98 -19.39
N SER A 275 -3.70 -0.29 -19.55
CA SER A 275 -4.31 -0.81 -20.76
C SER A 275 -5.84 -0.66 -20.79
N ASN A 276 -6.46 -0.31 -19.66
CA ASN A 276 -7.90 -0.19 -19.48
C ASN A 276 -8.31 1.25 -19.09
N SER A 277 -9.60 1.55 -19.22
CA SER A 277 -10.18 2.89 -18.97
C SER A 277 -10.48 3.17 -17.48
N ILE A 278 -9.79 2.47 -16.59
CA ILE A 278 -10.02 2.44 -15.14
C ILE A 278 -9.22 3.58 -14.46
N PRO A 279 -9.67 4.16 -13.33
CA PRO A 279 -8.88 5.16 -12.62
C PRO A 279 -7.52 4.61 -12.20
N ILE A 280 -6.48 5.45 -12.27
CA ILE A 280 -5.15 5.01 -11.83
C ILE A 280 -5.08 4.92 -10.33
N LEU A 281 -5.55 5.96 -9.64
CA LEU A 281 -5.29 6.11 -8.22
C LEU A 281 -6.28 5.30 -7.39
N SER A 282 -7.58 5.50 -7.60
CA SER A 282 -8.62 4.82 -6.82
C SER A 282 -10.02 4.91 -7.45
N ASP A 283 -10.82 3.85 -7.20
CA ASP A 283 -12.26 3.70 -7.45
C ASP A 283 -13.04 3.51 -6.15
N SER A 284 -12.41 3.81 -5.03
CA SER A 284 -13.02 3.68 -3.72
C SER A 284 -14.25 4.57 -3.63
N ARG A 285 -15.36 4.00 -3.17
CA ARG A 285 -16.62 4.70 -2.89
C ARG A 285 -16.70 5.06 -1.42
N PHE A 286 -17.53 6.04 -1.12
CA PHE A 286 -17.83 6.50 0.24
C PHE A 286 -16.58 6.88 1.05
N SER A 287 -15.50 7.17 0.35
CA SER A 287 -14.18 7.43 0.93
C SER A 287 -13.89 8.93 0.94
N ILE A 288 -12.90 9.32 1.74
CA ILE A 288 -12.44 10.71 1.87
C ILE A 288 -11.00 10.78 1.36
N PHE A 289 -10.78 11.58 0.32
CA PHE A 289 -9.45 11.83 -0.24
C PHE A 289 -9.00 13.25 0.09
N THR A 290 -7.85 13.37 0.74
CA THR A 290 -7.09 14.60 0.89
C THR A 290 -5.78 14.46 0.15
N ILE A 291 -5.60 15.25 -0.92
CA ILE A 291 -4.41 15.20 -1.78
C ILE A 291 -3.74 16.58 -1.75
N THR A 292 -2.53 16.64 -1.24
CA THR A 292 -1.76 17.87 -1.04
C THR A 292 -0.38 17.77 -1.67
N ASN A 293 0.12 18.89 -2.21
CA ASN A 293 1.52 19.04 -2.67
C ASN A 293 1.99 17.91 -3.60
N THR A 294 1.10 17.41 -4.45
CA THR A 294 1.31 16.17 -5.21
C THR A 294 1.41 16.46 -6.70
N LYS A 295 2.31 15.75 -7.38
CA LYS A 295 2.49 15.84 -8.83
C LYS A 295 2.10 14.53 -9.51
N PHE A 296 1.39 14.65 -10.62
CA PHE A 296 1.05 13.55 -11.50
C PHE A 296 1.57 13.85 -12.90
N SER A 297 2.30 12.91 -13.52
CA SER A 297 2.90 13.14 -14.84
C SER A 297 2.90 11.91 -15.73
N ASN A 298 2.53 12.08 -17.00
CA ASN A 298 2.55 10.98 -17.99
C ASN A 298 1.71 9.77 -17.55
N ILE A 299 0.47 10.04 -17.15
CA ILE A 299 -0.48 9.03 -16.67
C ILE A 299 -1.78 9.05 -17.48
N THR A 300 -2.55 7.94 -17.44
CA THR A 300 -3.71 7.72 -18.33
C THR A 300 -5.10 7.86 -17.73
N SER A 301 -5.24 8.10 -16.41
CA SER A 301 -6.49 8.38 -15.67
C SER A 301 -6.12 8.74 -14.23
N LEU A 302 -7.02 9.26 -13.39
CA LEU A 302 -6.68 9.63 -12.00
C LEU A 302 -7.69 9.12 -10.97
N PHE A 303 -8.87 9.74 -10.93
CA PHE A 303 -9.87 9.50 -9.89
C PHE A 303 -11.22 9.11 -10.50
N GLY A 304 -12.02 8.36 -9.75
CA GLY A 304 -13.40 8.09 -10.08
C GLY A 304 -14.29 8.00 -8.85
N GLU A 305 -15.59 7.80 -9.10
CA GLU A 305 -16.58 7.30 -8.15
C GLU A 305 -17.10 8.29 -7.07
N GLN A 306 -17.89 7.73 -6.16
CA GLN A 306 -18.72 8.42 -5.16
C GLN A 306 -17.96 8.72 -3.87
N SER A 307 -16.91 9.53 -3.98
CA SER A 307 -16.05 9.90 -2.84
C SER A 307 -15.92 11.41 -2.67
N GLN A 308 -15.50 11.82 -1.47
CA GLN A 308 -15.22 13.22 -1.16
C GLN A 308 -13.77 13.55 -1.50
N TYR A 309 -13.53 14.70 -2.11
CA TYR A 309 -12.21 15.08 -2.59
C TYR A 309 -11.83 16.49 -2.15
N THR A 310 -10.65 16.60 -1.53
CA THR A 310 -9.94 17.85 -1.26
C THR A 310 -8.58 17.79 -1.98
N ILE A 311 -8.40 18.62 -3.01
CA ILE A 311 -7.19 18.69 -3.84
C ILE A 311 -6.53 20.05 -3.63
N LYS A 312 -5.28 20.07 -3.14
CA LYS A 312 -4.56 21.29 -2.81
C LYS A 312 -3.12 21.28 -3.32
N ASN A 313 -2.69 22.34 -4.01
CA ASN A 313 -1.32 22.46 -4.54
C ASN A 313 -0.92 21.23 -5.38
N VAL A 314 -1.75 20.88 -6.36
CA VAL A 314 -1.55 19.69 -7.20
C VAL A 314 -1.14 20.10 -8.61
N GLN A 315 -0.23 19.33 -9.20
CA GLN A 315 0.23 19.51 -10.58
C GLN A 315 -0.11 18.29 -11.44
N LEU A 316 -0.79 18.52 -12.56
CA LEU A 316 -1.11 17.52 -13.58
C LEU A 316 -0.38 17.87 -14.87
N ASN A 317 0.52 17.02 -15.34
CA ASN A 317 1.28 17.26 -16.57
C ASN A 317 1.21 16.07 -17.53
N SER A 318 0.97 16.33 -18.81
CA SER A 318 1.06 15.31 -19.87
C SER A 318 0.12 14.14 -19.59
N ILE A 319 -1.15 14.43 -19.31
CA ILE A 319 -2.16 13.41 -19.02
C ILE A 319 -2.96 13.11 -20.29
N TYR A 320 -3.09 11.83 -20.61
CA TYR A 320 -3.84 11.37 -21.77
C TYR A 320 -4.92 10.39 -21.34
N ILE A 321 -6.19 10.74 -21.52
CA ILE A 321 -7.30 9.81 -21.29
C ILE A 321 -8.01 9.47 -22.60
N ASN A 322 -8.48 8.23 -22.70
CA ASN A 322 -9.51 7.80 -23.64
C ASN A 322 -10.80 7.37 -22.92
N SER A 323 -10.92 7.73 -21.64
CA SER A 323 -12.04 7.38 -20.75
C SER A 323 -12.98 8.58 -20.54
N LYS A 324 -13.86 8.48 -19.52
CA LYS A 324 -14.86 9.51 -19.17
C LYS A 324 -14.21 10.83 -18.73
N ALA A 325 -13.40 10.85 -17.68
CA ALA A 325 -12.75 12.08 -17.26
C ALA A 325 -11.47 11.82 -16.49
N ILE A 326 -10.59 12.83 -16.43
CA ILE A 326 -9.39 12.79 -15.59
C ILE A 326 -9.80 12.95 -14.13
N LEU A 327 -10.62 13.98 -13.87
CA LEU A 327 -11.21 14.25 -12.58
C LEU A 327 -12.71 13.94 -12.66
N TYR A 328 -13.10 12.73 -12.23
CA TYR A 328 -14.49 12.30 -12.23
C TYR A 328 -15.05 12.24 -10.81
N PHE A 329 -16.01 13.12 -10.51
CA PHE A 329 -16.59 13.27 -9.18
C PHE A 329 -18.10 13.10 -9.19
N ILE A 330 -18.63 12.29 -8.27
CA ILE A 330 -20.04 11.94 -8.21
C ILE A 330 -20.59 12.11 -6.78
N TYR A 331 -21.77 12.74 -6.66
CA TYR A 331 -22.65 12.83 -5.48
C TYR A 331 -22.08 13.53 -4.23
N ASN A 332 -20.88 14.09 -4.31
CA ASN A 332 -20.18 14.68 -3.17
C ASN A 332 -19.73 16.11 -3.44
N ASN A 333 -19.46 16.85 -2.36
CA ASN A 333 -18.81 18.15 -2.48
C ASN A 333 -17.33 17.96 -2.81
N VAL A 334 -16.80 18.85 -3.64
CA VAL A 334 -15.40 18.81 -4.07
C VAL A 334 -14.75 20.17 -3.86
N VAL A 335 -13.54 20.17 -3.32
CA VAL A 335 -12.70 21.35 -3.13
C VAL A 335 -11.41 21.19 -3.90
N ILE A 336 -11.15 22.11 -4.82
CA ILE A 336 -9.89 22.22 -5.58
C ILE A 336 -9.30 23.59 -5.29
N ASP A 337 -8.09 23.64 -4.75
CA ASP A 337 -7.36 24.87 -4.48
C ASP A 337 -5.93 24.76 -5.02
N ASN A 338 -5.55 25.67 -5.92
CA ASN A 338 -4.24 25.69 -6.55
C ASN A 338 -3.93 24.39 -7.32
N LEU A 339 -4.69 24.17 -8.40
CA LEU A 339 -4.48 23.06 -9.33
C LEU A 339 -3.83 23.58 -10.63
N GLU A 340 -2.62 23.11 -10.92
CA GLU A 340 -1.90 23.42 -12.16
C GLU A 340 -2.00 22.25 -13.12
N VAL A 341 -2.33 22.56 -14.38
CA VAL A 341 -2.66 21.57 -15.40
C VAL A 341 -2.00 21.97 -16.70
N GLU A 342 -1.18 21.08 -17.25
CA GLU A 342 -0.46 21.31 -18.50
C GLU A 342 -0.51 20.08 -19.41
N ASP A 343 -0.71 20.32 -20.71
CA ASP A 343 -0.65 19.32 -21.78
C ASP A 343 -1.60 18.13 -21.55
N ILE A 344 -2.90 18.43 -21.51
CA ILE A 344 -3.97 17.44 -21.29
C ILE A 344 -4.65 17.05 -22.58
N LYS A 345 -4.92 15.76 -22.77
CA LYS A 345 -5.68 15.24 -23.91
C LYS A 345 -6.80 14.31 -23.45
N CYS A 346 -8.04 14.69 -23.74
CA CYS A 346 -9.25 13.93 -23.46
C CYS A 346 -9.89 13.51 -24.79
N VAL A 347 -9.55 12.31 -25.27
CA VAL A 347 -9.91 11.84 -26.62
C VAL A 347 -10.89 10.66 -26.63
N GLY A 348 -11.63 10.45 -25.53
CA GLY A 348 -12.72 9.46 -25.49
C GLY A 348 -13.94 9.91 -26.30
N ASP A 349 -15.05 9.17 -26.18
CA ASP A 349 -16.33 9.53 -26.81
C ASP A 349 -16.73 10.98 -26.47
N ASP A 350 -17.15 11.78 -27.46
CA ASP A 350 -17.47 13.21 -27.32
C ASP A 350 -18.45 13.50 -26.17
N ASP A 351 -19.44 12.62 -25.98
CA ASP A 351 -20.47 12.77 -24.95
C ASP A 351 -19.91 12.54 -23.53
N LYS A 352 -18.88 11.71 -23.38
CA LYS A 352 -18.36 11.27 -22.09
C LYS A 352 -17.04 11.93 -21.71
N SER A 353 -16.13 12.14 -22.66
CA SER A 353 -14.76 12.57 -22.36
C SER A 353 -14.71 14.03 -21.89
N SER A 354 -13.98 14.30 -20.81
CA SER A 354 -13.69 15.66 -20.33
C SER A 354 -12.42 15.68 -19.46
N PHE A 355 -11.90 16.87 -19.16
CA PHE A 355 -10.88 17.01 -18.13
C PHE A 355 -11.52 16.81 -16.74
N LEU A 356 -12.61 17.52 -16.50
CA LEU A 356 -13.37 17.44 -15.25
C LEU A 356 -14.82 17.07 -15.56
N LEU A 357 -15.35 16.09 -14.84
CA LEU A 357 -16.76 15.72 -14.84
C LEU A 357 -17.28 15.72 -13.40
N PHE A 358 -18.22 16.61 -13.11
CA PHE A 358 -18.88 16.72 -11.82
C PHE A 358 -20.36 16.42 -11.96
N ASP A 359 -20.85 15.41 -11.22
CA ASP A 359 -22.25 15.02 -11.21
C ASP A 359 -22.82 15.08 -9.79
N SER A 360 -23.76 16.01 -9.55
CA SER A 360 -24.38 16.15 -8.23
C SER A 360 -25.40 15.05 -7.92
N GLY A 361 -25.86 14.28 -8.91
CA GLY A 361 -27.04 13.43 -8.77
C GLY A 361 -28.29 14.26 -8.50
N GLU A 362 -29.18 13.75 -7.65
CA GLU A 362 -30.46 14.40 -7.32
C GLU A 362 -30.31 15.54 -6.31
N ASP A 363 -29.29 15.45 -5.45
CA ASP A 363 -29.06 16.41 -4.38
C ASP A 363 -28.33 17.67 -4.84
N LYS A 364 -28.45 18.73 -4.03
CA LYS A 364 -27.63 19.93 -4.20
C LYS A 364 -26.21 19.67 -3.72
N LYS A 365 -25.24 19.70 -4.63
CA LYS A 365 -23.81 19.59 -4.33
C LYS A 365 -23.02 20.79 -4.84
N SER A 366 -21.81 20.95 -4.31
CA SER A 366 -20.94 22.07 -4.66
C SER A 366 -19.58 21.61 -5.16
N LEU A 367 -19.12 22.28 -6.22
CA LEU A 367 -17.77 22.20 -6.75
C LEU A 367 -17.13 23.58 -6.59
N ASN A 368 -16.15 23.66 -5.69
CA ASN A 368 -15.43 24.90 -5.40
C ASN A 368 -14.00 24.79 -5.94
N ILE A 369 -13.69 25.63 -6.93
CA ILE A 369 -12.39 25.68 -7.61
C ILE A 369 -11.78 27.06 -7.38
N ASN A 370 -10.60 27.10 -6.78
CA ASN A 370 -9.82 28.30 -6.58
C ASN A 370 -8.42 28.14 -7.16
N LYS A 371 -7.90 29.17 -7.84
CA LYS A 371 -6.53 29.17 -8.40
C LYS A 371 -6.27 27.99 -9.36
N LEU A 372 -7.22 27.67 -10.24
CA LEU A 372 -7.01 26.68 -11.30
C LEU A 372 -6.22 27.32 -12.45
N SER A 373 -5.13 26.69 -12.86
CA SER A 373 -4.29 27.12 -13.99
C SER A 373 -4.20 26.00 -15.02
N ILE A 374 -4.83 26.16 -16.18
CA ILE A 374 -4.82 25.18 -17.26
C ILE A 374 -4.16 25.77 -18.50
N LYS A 375 -3.17 25.05 -19.03
CA LYS A 375 -2.47 25.36 -20.28
C LYS A 375 -2.52 24.16 -21.21
N ASN A 376 -2.80 24.40 -22.49
CA ASN A 376 -2.72 23.41 -23.56
C ASN A 376 -3.59 22.17 -23.30
N GLY A 377 -4.90 22.32 -23.50
CA GLY A 377 -5.86 21.22 -23.38
C GLY A 377 -6.48 20.85 -24.71
N VAL A 378 -6.73 19.56 -24.93
CA VAL A 378 -7.56 19.05 -26.04
C VAL A 378 -8.68 18.18 -25.47
N SER A 379 -9.92 18.41 -25.89
CA SER A 379 -11.07 17.58 -25.54
C SER A 379 -12.02 17.37 -26.71
N ASN A 380 -12.50 16.15 -26.87
CA ASN A 380 -13.51 15.77 -27.87
C ASN A 380 -14.94 16.21 -27.51
N GLY A 381 -15.18 16.65 -26.28
CA GLY A 381 -16.45 17.22 -25.83
C GLY A 381 -16.24 18.39 -24.90
N GLY A 382 -17.23 18.74 -24.07
CA GLY A 382 -17.06 19.78 -23.06
C GLY A 382 -15.85 19.53 -22.16
N PHE A 383 -14.99 20.54 -21.99
CA PHE A 383 -13.73 20.38 -21.26
C PHE A 383 -13.96 20.23 -19.74
N ILE A 384 -14.89 21.01 -19.19
CA ILE A 384 -15.44 20.88 -17.84
C ILE A 384 -16.94 20.60 -17.98
N LYS A 385 -17.40 19.45 -17.49
CA LYS A 385 -18.79 19.00 -17.58
C LYS A 385 -19.45 19.02 -16.20
N ILE A 386 -20.64 19.63 -16.14
CA ILE A 386 -21.47 19.73 -14.93
C ILE A 386 -22.83 19.07 -15.17
N ASN A 387 -23.08 17.98 -14.46
CA ASN A 387 -24.30 17.16 -14.54
C ASN A 387 -25.05 17.12 -13.20
N GLY A 388 -26.29 16.61 -13.23
CA GLY A 388 -27.14 16.42 -12.05
C GLY A 388 -28.34 17.38 -11.99
N TYR A 389 -29.08 17.37 -10.88
CA TYR A 389 -30.30 18.16 -10.72
C TYR A 389 -30.01 19.59 -10.26
N SER A 390 -29.15 19.76 -9.24
CA SER A 390 -28.90 21.04 -8.57
C SER A 390 -27.42 21.21 -8.23
N ASN A 391 -26.76 22.15 -8.90
CA ASN A 391 -25.32 22.36 -8.81
C ASN A 391 -24.96 23.78 -8.38
N LYS A 392 -24.01 23.89 -7.45
CA LYS A 392 -23.32 25.15 -7.16
C LYS A 392 -21.86 25.05 -7.63
N LEU A 393 -21.54 25.73 -8.72
CA LEU A 393 -20.19 25.84 -9.25
C LEU A 393 -19.61 27.20 -8.89
N VAL A 394 -18.45 27.20 -8.21
CA VAL A 394 -17.70 28.42 -7.91
C VAL A 394 -16.30 28.27 -8.49
N ILE A 395 -15.91 29.16 -9.41
CA ILE A 395 -14.56 29.21 -9.99
C ILE A 395 -13.97 30.60 -9.75
N SER A 396 -12.93 30.68 -8.93
CA SER A 396 -12.25 31.94 -8.60
C SER A 396 -10.76 31.95 -8.95
N ASN A 397 -10.26 33.12 -9.34
CA ASN A 397 -8.84 33.39 -9.55
C ASN A 397 -8.16 32.38 -10.50
N SER A 398 -8.85 31.98 -11.57
CA SER A 398 -8.46 30.87 -12.42
C SER A 398 -8.10 31.32 -13.85
N PHE A 399 -7.11 30.64 -14.43
CA PHE A 399 -6.56 30.86 -15.76
C PHE A 399 -6.71 29.58 -16.60
N ILE A 400 -7.29 29.68 -17.78
CA ILE A 400 -7.61 28.57 -18.67
C ILE A 400 -7.29 29.05 -20.08
N ASN A 401 -6.14 28.62 -20.60
CA ASN A 401 -5.61 29.11 -21.86
C ASN A 401 -5.28 27.97 -22.82
N ASN A 402 -5.44 28.25 -24.11
CA ASN A 402 -5.13 27.33 -25.21
C ASN A 402 -5.87 25.98 -25.07
N ILE A 403 -7.19 26.03 -24.85
CA ILE A 403 -8.05 24.84 -24.85
C ILE A 403 -8.70 24.68 -26.22
N LYS A 404 -8.46 23.53 -26.86
CA LYS A 404 -9.15 23.09 -28.08
C LYS A 404 -10.20 22.08 -27.68
N SER A 405 -11.46 22.45 -27.79
CA SER A 405 -12.59 21.62 -27.37
C SER A 405 -13.61 21.58 -28.51
N SER A 406 -14.10 20.39 -28.86
CA SER A 406 -15.20 20.26 -29.84
C SER A 406 -16.53 20.77 -29.27
N GLY A 407 -16.66 20.83 -27.93
CA GLY A 407 -17.77 21.44 -27.20
C GLY A 407 -17.39 22.72 -26.45
N SER A 408 -18.29 23.22 -25.60
CA SER A 408 -18.02 24.36 -24.72
C SER A 408 -16.87 24.09 -23.75
N ILE A 409 -16.14 25.12 -23.33
CA ILE A 409 -15.10 24.93 -22.30
C ILE A 409 -15.76 24.48 -20.98
N ILE A 410 -16.89 25.09 -20.64
CA ILE A 410 -17.75 24.67 -19.53
C ILE A 410 -19.10 24.29 -20.14
N GLU A 411 -19.46 23.02 -20.04
CA GLU A 411 -20.72 22.46 -20.50
C GLU A 411 -21.55 22.08 -19.26
N SER A 412 -22.80 22.55 -19.18
CA SER A 412 -23.72 22.14 -18.12
C SER A 412 -24.97 21.49 -18.69
N LYS A 413 -25.27 20.28 -18.23
CA LYS A 413 -26.55 19.58 -18.46
C LYS A 413 -27.42 19.59 -17.20
N SER A 414 -27.05 20.38 -16.20
CA SER A 414 -27.75 20.46 -14.93
C SER A 414 -29.04 21.27 -15.06
N LYS A 415 -30.15 20.77 -14.49
CA LYS A 415 -31.44 21.48 -14.53
C LYS A 415 -31.39 22.82 -13.80
N ASN A 416 -30.75 22.85 -12.64
CA ASN A 416 -30.54 24.06 -11.84
C ASN A 416 -29.05 24.24 -11.57
N VAL A 417 -28.39 25.13 -12.31
CA VAL A 417 -26.97 25.43 -12.09
C VAL A 417 -26.79 26.88 -11.65
N LYS A 418 -26.09 27.09 -10.54
CA LYS A 418 -25.59 28.40 -10.14
C LYS A 418 -24.08 28.44 -10.37
N ILE A 419 -23.66 29.18 -11.39
CA ILE A 419 -22.26 29.39 -11.75
C ILE A 419 -21.83 30.77 -11.28
N ASN A 420 -20.82 30.81 -10.41
CA ASN A 420 -20.17 32.04 -9.97
C ASN A 420 -18.72 32.03 -10.45
N THR A 421 -18.36 32.95 -11.35
CA THR A 421 -16.99 33.13 -11.85
C THR A 421 -16.44 34.48 -11.40
N ASN A 422 -15.38 34.49 -10.59
CA ASN A 422 -14.78 35.72 -10.06
C ASN A 422 -13.29 35.81 -10.42
N ASN A 423 -12.82 36.97 -10.91
CA ASN A 423 -11.41 37.24 -11.20
C ASN A 423 -10.73 36.23 -12.14
N ASN A 424 -11.41 35.80 -13.21
CA ASN A 424 -10.87 34.87 -14.20
C ASN A 424 -10.45 35.62 -15.47
N THR A 425 -9.32 35.25 -16.07
CA THR A 425 -8.68 36.01 -17.17
C THR A 425 -8.92 35.44 -18.59
N ASN A 426 -10.02 34.71 -18.83
CA ASN A 426 -10.20 33.96 -20.09
C ASN A 426 -11.48 34.29 -20.89
N ASN A 427 -11.40 34.09 -22.21
CA ASN A 427 -12.51 34.01 -23.17
C ASN A 427 -13.34 32.72 -22.95
N ILE A 428 -13.98 32.57 -21.80
CA ILE A 428 -14.85 31.42 -21.53
C ILE A 428 -16.14 31.61 -22.36
N LYS A 429 -16.28 30.88 -23.47
CA LYS A 429 -17.59 30.70 -24.11
C LYS A 429 -18.40 29.73 -23.24
N LEU A 430 -19.39 30.27 -22.53
CA LEU A 430 -20.47 29.53 -21.90
C LEU A 430 -21.58 29.36 -22.95
N LEU A 431 -22.06 28.13 -23.16
CA LEU A 431 -23.28 27.84 -23.91
C LEU A 431 -24.22 27.04 -23.03
#